data_AF-A0A836WQ33-F1
#
_entry.id   AF-A0A836WQ33-F1
#
_cell.length_a   1.000
_cell.length_b   1.000
_cell.length_c   1.000
_cell.angle_alpha   90.00
_cell.angle_beta   90.00
_cell.angle_gamma   90.00
#
_symmetry.space_group_name_H-M   'P 1'
#
loop_
_entity.id
_entity.type
_entity.pdbx_description
1 polymer ?
#
loop_
_entity_poly.entity_id
_entity_poly.type
_entity_poly.pdbx_seq_one_letter_code
_entity_poly.pdbx_strand_id
1 'polypeptide(L)'
;MSPQQPSNEIIVKTILDEANLTFCETADRKDAVNERSVEGSGWDEGKMDGEFDLEDYKRILELQMEAACICDEHPELEQETADIFQSVTDENADDVLKQVQQQPGVLDLGRIAVTIFLLRFPSVQSFVNKGHPLVLATDEYMLENSNAQNWHDYKFIAEEFGWK
;
A
#
# COMPACT_ATOMS: atom_id res chain seq x y z
N MET A 1 2.09 -18.36 -16.11
CA MET A 1 1.30 -17.52 -17.03
C MET A 1 2.01 -16.17 -17.14
N SER A 2 1.85 -15.41 -18.23
CA SER A 2 2.39 -14.04 -18.27
C SER A 2 1.61 -13.15 -17.28
N PRO A 3 2.26 -12.19 -16.59
CA PRO A 3 1.55 -11.25 -15.75
C PRO A 3 0.57 -10.44 -16.61
N GLN A 4 -0.66 -10.30 -16.11
CA GLN A 4 -1.68 -9.49 -16.78
C GLN A 4 -1.55 -8.05 -16.29
N GLN A 5 -1.82 -7.09 -17.16
CA GLN A 5 -1.96 -5.71 -16.74
C GLN A 5 -3.23 -5.58 -15.88
N PRO A 6 -3.19 -4.93 -14.70
CA PRO A 6 -4.37 -4.75 -13.88
C PRO A 6 -5.40 -3.85 -14.59
N SER A 7 -6.69 -4.10 -14.35
CA SER A 7 -7.76 -3.19 -14.77
C SER A 7 -7.70 -1.89 -13.97
N ASN A 8 -8.33 -0.83 -14.47
CA ASN A 8 -8.42 0.42 -13.72
C ASN A 8 -9.20 0.25 -12.41
N GLU A 9 -10.15 -0.68 -12.33
CA GLU A 9 -10.81 -1.05 -11.07
C GLU A 9 -9.79 -1.55 -10.05
N ILE A 10 -8.92 -2.49 -10.44
CA ILE A 10 -7.87 -3.02 -9.56
C ILE A 10 -6.92 -1.90 -9.14
N ILE A 11 -6.48 -1.06 -10.06
CA ILE A 11 -5.58 0.07 -9.77
C ILE A 11 -6.19 1.01 -8.72
N VAL A 12 -7.43 1.46 -8.94
CA VAL A 12 -8.13 2.37 -8.02
C VAL A 12 -8.31 1.73 -6.65
N LYS A 13 -8.80 0.48 -6.62
CA LYS A 13 -9.04 -0.23 -5.36
C LYS A 13 -7.75 -0.44 -4.59
N THR A 14 -6.65 -0.81 -5.24
CA THR A 14 -5.34 -0.92 -4.58
C THR A 14 -4.92 0.42 -3.99
N ILE A 15 -4.99 1.53 -4.74
CA ILE A 15 -4.60 2.85 -4.20
C ILE A 15 -5.42 3.24 -2.97
N LEU A 16 -6.74 3.02 -3.01
CA LEU A 16 -7.65 3.38 -1.92
C LEU A 16 -7.52 2.46 -0.69
N ASP A 17 -7.33 1.16 -0.90
CA ASP A 17 -7.11 0.18 0.16
C ASP A 17 -5.79 0.45 0.88
N GLU A 18 -4.73 0.68 0.11
CA GLU A 18 -3.40 1.01 0.64
C GLU A 18 -3.41 2.37 1.37
N ALA A 19 -4.12 3.37 0.85
CA ALA A 19 -4.32 4.64 1.56
C ALA A 19 -5.02 4.42 2.91
N ASN A 20 -6.04 3.57 2.99
CA ASN A 20 -6.69 3.20 4.25
C ASN A 20 -5.77 2.41 5.20
N LEU A 21 -4.91 1.56 4.65
CA LEU A 21 -3.93 0.81 5.43
C LEU A 21 -2.99 1.75 6.19
N THR A 22 -2.62 2.90 5.59
CA THR A 22 -1.77 3.89 6.27
C THR A 22 -2.43 4.49 7.52
N PHE A 23 -3.76 4.65 7.55
CA PHE A 23 -4.48 5.08 8.76
C PHE A 23 -4.43 4.01 9.85
N CYS A 24 -4.63 2.75 9.47
CA CYS A 24 -4.49 1.62 10.40
C CYS A 24 -3.07 1.57 11.01
N GLU A 25 -2.03 1.66 10.18
CA GLU A 25 -0.65 1.65 10.66
C GLU A 25 -0.30 2.89 11.50
N THR A 26 -0.90 4.04 11.19
CA THR A 26 -0.74 5.27 11.97
C THR A 26 -1.35 5.14 13.37
N ALA A 27 -2.48 4.44 13.50
CA ALA A 27 -3.13 4.20 14.79
C ALA A 27 -2.30 3.29 15.72
N ASP A 28 -1.47 2.42 15.16
CA ASP A 28 -0.58 1.50 15.91
C ASP A 28 0.75 2.13 16.31
N ARG A 29 0.98 3.41 15.98
CA ARG A 29 2.22 4.13 16.33
C ARG A 29 2.34 4.35 17.82
N LYS A 30 3.59 4.40 18.28
CA LYS A 30 3.94 4.59 19.71
C LYS A 30 4.02 6.06 20.11
N ASP A 31 4.09 6.96 19.14
CA ASP A 31 4.14 8.41 19.33
C ASP A 31 2.76 9.06 19.20
N ALA A 32 2.60 10.22 19.83
CA ALA A 32 1.36 10.98 19.79
C ALA A 32 1.29 11.89 18.55
N VAL A 33 0.08 12.32 18.21
CA VAL A 33 -0.17 13.41 17.26
C VAL A 33 0.63 14.64 17.72
N ASN A 34 1.38 15.26 16.79
CA ASN A 34 2.35 16.35 17.02
C ASN A 34 3.72 15.97 17.62
N GLU A 35 3.95 14.69 17.94
CA GLU A 35 5.25 14.18 18.43
C GLU A 35 5.87 13.17 17.44
N ARG A 36 5.45 13.24 16.16
CA ARG A 36 5.81 12.26 15.13
C ARG A 36 7.31 12.16 14.92
N SER A 37 7.84 10.94 14.98
CA SER A 37 9.24 10.63 14.70
C SER A 37 9.39 9.27 14.01
N VAL A 38 10.56 9.00 13.43
CA VAL A 38 10.83 7.69 12.81
C VAL A 38 10.79 6.55 13.83
N GLU A 39 11.19 6.83 15.08
CA GLU A 39 11.19 5.87 16.20
C GLU A 39 9.80 5.52 16.72
N GLY A 40 8.80 6.37 16.45
CA GLY A 40 7.40 6.12 16.81
C GLY A 40 6.71 5.10 15.91
N SER A 41 7.33 4.72 14.79
CA SER A 41 6.78 3.72 13.85
C SER A 41 6.54 2.37 14.53
N GLY A 42 5.42 1.73 14.14
CA GLY A 42 5.12 0.34 14.50
C GLY A 42 5.92 -0.69 13.67
N TRP A 43 6.73 -0.24 12.72
CA TRP A 43 7.64 -1.10 11.95
C TRP A 43 8.90 -1.46 12.75
N ASP A 44 9.32 -2.72 12.60
CA ASP A 44 10.58 -3.23 13.15
C ASP A 44 11.30 -4.12 12.11
N GLU A 45 12.53 -4.50 12.41
CA GLU A 45 13.33 -5.38 11.53
C GLU A 45 12.65 -6.73 11.29
N GLY A 46 11.82 -7.19 12.23
CA GLY A 46 11.04 -8.43 12.12
C GLY A 46 10.02 -8.37 10.98
N LYS A 47 9.39 -7.21 10.75
CA LYS A 47 8.47 -7.00 9.61
C LYS A 47 9.14 -7.11 8.22
N MET A 48 10.47 -7.12 8.15
CA MET A 48 11.22 -7.36 6.89
C MET A 48 11.39 -8.85 6.55
N ASP A 49 10.97 -9.76 7.45
CA ASP A 49 10.83 -11.21 7.23
C ASP A 49 12.05 -11.92 6.59
N GLY A 50 13.23 -11.74 7.17
CA GLY A 50 14.42 -12.57 6.86
C GLY A 50 15.25 -12.14 5.63
N GLU A 51 14.78 -11.17 4.85
CA GLU A 51 15.58 -10.47 3.83
C GLU A 51 15.64 -8.99 4.20
N PHE A 52 16.28 -8.70 5.33
CA PHE A 52 16.45 -7.35 5.83
C PHE A 52 17.48 -6.57 5.01
N ASP A 53 17.07 -5.40 4.54
CA ASP A 53 17.96 -4.38 3.98
C ASP A 53 17.82 -3.09 4.81
N LEU A 54 18.96 -2.53 5.22
CA LEU A 54 19.00 -1.38 6.13
C LEU A 54 18.57 -0.08 5.45
N GLU A 55 18.86 0.08 4.16
CA GLU A 55 18.49 1.28 3.40
C GLU A 55 16.98 1.27 3.16
N ASP A 56 16.44 0.14 2.72
CA ASP A 56 15.00 -0.04 2.53
C ASP A 56 14.24 0.13 3.85
N TYR A 57 14.73 -0.46 4.93
CA TYR A 57 14.13 -0.32 6.26
C TYR A 57 14.08 1.15 6.72
N LYS A 58 15.19 1.89 6.60
CA LYS A 58 15.21 3.32 6.96
C LYS A 58 14.24 4.11 6.11
N ARG A 59 14.17 3.82 4.81
CA ARG A 59 13.24 4.49 3.90
C ARG A 59 11.79 4.22 4.27
N ILE A 60 11.46 2.99 4.66
CA ILE A 60 10.13 2.63 5.17
C ILE A 60 9.79 3.45 6.43
N LEU A 61 10.73 3.61 7.37
CA LEU A 61 10.47 4.41 8.57
C LEU A 61 10.19 5.90 8.26
N GLU A 62 10.91 6.48 7.30
CA GLU A 62 10.65 7.85 6.83
C GLU A 62 9.27 7.97 6.19
N LEU A 63 8.91 7.02 5.33
CA LEU A 63 7.61 6.98 4.67
C LEU A 63 6.47 6.79 5.68
N GLN A 64 6.66 5.96 6.70
CA GLN A 64 5.70 5.78 7.80
C GLN A 64 5.50 7.06 8.62
N MET A 65 6.56 7.86 8.80
CA MET A 65 6.45 9.16 9.45
C MET A 65 5.69 10.15 8.55
N GLU A 66 5.99 10.19 7.26
CA GLU A 66 5.31 11.03 6.27
C GLU A 66 3.80 10.72 6.22
N ALA A 67 3.43 9.44 6.13
CA ALA A 67 2.03 9.01 6.18
C ALA A 67 1.34 9.45 7.48
N ALA A 68 1.99 9.26 8.63
CA ALA A 68 1.41 9.66 9.92
C ALA A 68 1.12 11.18 9.99
N CYS A 69 1.99 12.01 9.42
CA CYS A 69 1.73 13.46 9.34
C CYS A 69 0.52 13.77 8.45
N ILE A 70 0.40 13.11 7.29
CA ILE A 70 -0.75 13.30 6.39
C ILE A 70 -2.05 12.85 7.09
N CYS A 71 -2.04 11.69 7.75
CA CYS A 71 -3.19 11.18 8.50
C CYS A 71 -3.61 12.12 9.64
N ASP A 72 -2.64 12.74 10.34
CA ASP A 72 -2.92 13.71 11.41
C ASP A 72 -3.49 15.03 10.88
N GLU A 73 -3.01 15.50 9.73
CA GLU A 73 -3.48 16.73 9.07
C GLU A 73 -4.85 16.55 8.40
N HIS A 74 -5.12 15.34 7.91
CA HIS A 74 -6.29 15.00 7.10
C HIS A 74 -7.03 13.74 7.58
N PRO A 75 -7.53 13.70 8.83
CA PRO A 75 -8.24 12.54 9.37
C PRO A 75 -9.55 12.25 8.65
N GLU A 76 -10.14 13.22 7.96
CA GLU A 76 -11.33 13.03 7.13
C GLU A 76 -11.12 12.04 5.99
N LEU A 77 -9.88 11.89 5.51
CA LEU A 77 -9.58 11.07 4.35
C LEU A 77 -9.84 9.58 4.62
N GLU A 78 -9.71 9.09 5.85
CA GLU A 78 -9.95 7.68 6.20
C GLU A 78 -11.36 7.21 5.81
N GLN A 79 -12.38 8.03 6.13
CA GLN A 79 -13.75 7.69 5.76
C GLN A 79 -14.00 7.95 4.27
N GLU A 80 -13.45 9.04 3.71
CA GLU A 80 -13.62 9.37 2.29
C GLU A 80 -13.05 8.28 1.37
N THR A 81 -11.85 7.76 1.66
CA THR A 81 -11.23 6.67 0.90
C THR A 81 -12.05 5.38 1.01
N ALA A 82 -12.55 5.05 2.20
CA ALA A 82 -13.41 3.89 2.40
C ALA A 82 -14.74 3.99 1.63
N ASP A 83 -15.37 5.16 1.64
CA ASP A 83 -16.62 5.41 0.90
C ASP A 83 -16.40 5.33 -0.62
N ILE A 84 -15.31 5.94 -1.12
CA ILE A 84 -14.95 5.86 -2.54
C ILE A 84 -14.69 4.39 -2.92
N PHE A 85 -13.92 3.64 -2.12
CA PHE A 85 -13.60 2.24 -2.37
C PHE A 85 -14.85 1.37 -2.56
N GLN A 86 -15.86 1.54 -1.71
CA GLN A 86 -17.13 0.80 -1.81
C GLN A 86 -17.94 1.14 -3.06
N SER A 87 -17.73 2.33 -3.64
CA SER A 87 -18.43 2.80 -4.83
C SER A 87 -17.79 2.35 -6.15
N VAL A 88 -16.56 1.82 -6.13
CA VAL A 88 -15.81 1.46 -7.34
C VAL A 88 -16.42 0.21 -7.99
N THR A 89 -16.73 0.34 -9.27
CA THR A 89 -17.16 -0.75 -10.15
C THR A 89 -16.36 -0.69 -11.45
N ASP A 90 -16.39 -1.78 -12.22
CA ASP A 90 -15.81 -1.82 -13.57
C ASP A 90 -16.31 -0.69 -14.49
N GLU A 91 -17.55 -0.24 -14.31
CA GLU A 91 -18.17 0.78 -15.18
C GLU A 91 -17.71 2.21 -14.86
N ASN A 92 -17.32 2.49 -13.61
CA ASN A 92 -16.96 3.84 -13.17
C ASN A 92 -15.48 4.02 -12.83
N ALA A 93 -14.68 2.93 -12.84
CA ALA A 93 -13.30 2.94 -12.40
C ALA A 93 -12.43 4.01 -13.08
N ASP A 94 -12.62 4.26 -14.37
CA ASP A 94 -11.86 5.28 -15.12
C ASP A 94 -12.09 6.70 -14.58
N ASP A 95 -13.32 7.01 -14.19
CA ASP A 95 -13.68 8.32 -13.68
C ASP A 95 -13.29 8.47 -12.20
N VAL A 96 -13.44 7.41 -11.41
CA VAL A 96 -12.94 7.38 -10.04
C VAL A 96 -11.41 7.51 -10.01
N LEU A 97 -10.69 6.87 -10.93
CA LEU A 97 -9.23 7.01 -11.00
C LEU A 97 -8.79 8.46 -11.21
N LYS A 98 -9.46 9.16 -12.14
CA LYS A 98 -9.19 10.60 -12.37
C LYS A 98 -9.52 11.43 -11.14
N GLN A 99 -10.57 11.08 -10.38
CA GLN A 99 -10.93 11.75 -9.14
C GLN A 99 -9.84 11.55 -8.07
N VAL A 100 -9.40 10.31 -7.85
CA VAL A 100 -8.33 9.98 -6.89
C VAL A 100 -7.03 10.69 -7.25
N GLN A 101 -6.69 10.76 -8.54
CA GLN A 101 -5.53 11.53 -9.04
C GLN A 101 -5.60 13.04 -8.75
N GLN A 102 -6.80 13.57 -8.49
CA GLN A 102 -7.03 14.98 -8.14
C GLN A 102 -7.11 15.21 -6.63
N GLN A 103 -6.95 14.17 -5.81
CA GLN A 103 -6.92 14.24 -4.34
C GLN A 103 -5.50 13.93 -3.84
N PRO A 104 -4.64 14.96 -3.65
CA PRO A 104 -3.23 14.74 -3.32
C PRO A 104 -3.02 13.90 -2.06
N GLY A 105 -3.80 14.11 -1.00
CA GLY A 105 -3.67 13.34 0.24
C GLY A 105 -3.87 11.84 0.03
N VAL A 106 -4.95 11.44 -0.64
CA VAL A 106 -5.22 10.02 -0.95
C VAL A 106 -4.13 9.43 -1.84
N LEU A 107 -3.72 10.18 -2.87
CA LEU A 107 -2.70 9.71 -3.80
C LEU A 107 -1.33 9.57 -3.12
N ASP A 108 -0.98 10.47 -2.20
CA ASP A 108 0.26 10.41 -1.44
C ASP A 108 0.27 9.25 -0.44
N LEU A 109 -0.84 9.01 0.26
CA LEU A 109 -0.97 7.84 1.14
C LEU A 109 -0.86 6.53 0.35
N GLY A 110 -1.55 6.43 -0.79
CA GLY A 110 -1.44 5.28 -1.70
C GLY A 110 -0.01 5.10 -2.25
N ARG A 111 0.64 6.18 -2.67
CA ARG A 111 2.05 6.17 -3.09
C ARG A 111 2.95 5.62 -1.99
N ILE A 112 2.83 6.16 -0.79
CA ILE A 112 3.65 5.77 0.37
C ILE A 112 3.50 4.27 0.63
N ALA A 113 2.27 3.79 0.76
CA ALA A 113 1.99 2.39 1.06
C ALA A 113 2.45 1.43 -0.06
N VAL A 114 2.21 1.77 -1.33
CA VAL A 114 2.73 0.99 -2.48
C VAL A 114 4.26 0.96 -2.50
N THR A 115 4.92 2.09 -2.24
CA THR A 115 6.39 2.12 -2.14
C THR A 115 6.89 1.26 -0.98
N ILE A 116 6.27 1.33 0.20
CA ILE A 116 6.62 0.47 1.35
C ILE A 116 6.46 -1.01 1.00
N PHE A 117 5.39 -1.39 0.31
CA PHE A 117 5.19 -2.75 -0.17
C PHE A 117 6.35 -3.22 -1.06
N LEU A 118 6.75 -2.40 -2.03
CA LEU A 118 7.84 -2.75 -2.96
C LEU A 118 9.22 -2.77 -2.28
N LEU A 119 9.45 -1.93 -1.27
CA LEU A 119 10.67 -1.98 -0.45
C LEU A 119 10.70 -3.24 0.43
N ARG A 120 9.55 -3.65 0.99
CA ARG A 120 9.45 -4.90 1.75
C ARG A 120 9.60 -6.13 0.85
N PHE A 121 9.09 -6.07 -0.37
CA PHE A 121 9.13 -7.15 -1.36
C PHE A 121 9.78 -6.67 -2.67
N PRO A 122 11.11 -6.54 -2.75
CA PRO A 122 11.80 -6.00 -3.93
C PRO A 122 11.69 -6.88 -5.19
N SER A 123 11.24 -8.13 -5.04
CA SER A 123 11.05 -9.05 -6.16
C SER A 123 9.90 -10.01 -5.90
N VAL A 124 9.39 -10.64 -6.98
CA VAL A 124 8.46 -11.77 -6.88
C VAL A 124 9.00 -12.87 -5.96
N GLN A 125 10.30 -13.16 -6.02
CA GLN A 125 10.90 -14.19 -5.17
C GLN A 125 10.84 -13.78 -3.70
N SER A 126 11.13 -12.51 -3.39
CA SER A 126 11.01 -11.96 -2.04
C SER A 126 9.57 -12.04 -1.53
N PHE A 127 8.62 -11.63 -2.35
CA PHE A 127 7.19 -11.71 -2.05
C PHE A 127 6.74 -13.15 -1.72
N VAL A 128 7.16 -14.12 -2.53
CA VAL A 128 6.85 -15.54 -2.32
C VAL A 128 7.54 -16.10 -1.08
N ASN A 129 8.81 -15.75 -0.85
CA ASN A 129 9.59 -16.23 0.30
C ASN A 129 9.02 -15.77 1.64
N LYS A 130 8.61 -14.50 1.71
CA LYS A 130 8.14 -13.85 2.94
C LYS A 130 6.67 -14.15 3.25
N GLY A 131 5.90 -14.65 2.28
CA GLY A 131 4.52 -15.09 2.48
C GLY A 131 3.63 -13.96 3.00
N HIS A 132 3.29 -12.99 2.14
CA HIS A 132 2.33 -11.94 2.52
C HIS A 132 1.03 -12.57 3.04
N PRO A 133 0.39 -12.01 4.09
CA PRO A 133 -0.96 -12.40 4.51
C PRO A 133 -2.05 -12.36 3.41
N LEU A 134 -1.76 -11.75 2.25
CA LEU A 134 -2.63 -11.79 1.07
C LEU A 134 -2.60 -13.18 0.38
N VAL A 135 -1.62 -14.03 0.72
CA VAL A 135 -1.55 -15.46 0.36
C VAL A 135 -2.41 -16.31 1.31
N LEU A 136 -2.87 -15.75 2.45
CA LEU A 136 -3.61 -16.50 3.48
C LEU A 136 -5.10 -16.10 3.60
N ALA A 137 -5.56 -15.05 2.93
CA ALA A 137 -6.93 -14.51 3.07
C ALA A 137 -7.90 -14.86 1.93
N THR A 138 -7.44 -15.50 0.84
CA THR A 138 -8.31 -15.93 -0.26
C THR A 138 -8.36 -17.45 -0.33
N ASP A 139 -9.59 -17.99 -0.36
CA ASP A 139 -10.00 -19.40 -0.49
C ASP A 139 -8.91 -20.38 -0.94
N GLU A 140 -8.92 -21.59 -0.35
CA GLU A 140 -8.05 -22.74 -0.66
C GLU A 140 -7.93 -23.10 -2.16
N TYR A 141 -8.80 -22.55 -3.02
CA TYR A 141 -8.75 -22.69 -4.47
C TYR A 141 -7.76 -21.73 -5.18
N MET A 142 -7.37 -20.63 -4.55
CA MET A 142 -6.36 -19.67 -5.05
C MET A 142 -4.93 -20.05 -4.66
N LEU A 143 -4.77 -20.90 -3.65
CA LEU A 143 -3.49 -21.45 -3.17
C LEU A 143 -2.77 -22.31 -4.21
N GLU A 144 -3.49 -22.90 -5.18
CA GLU A 144 -2.88 -23.73 -6.21
C GLU A 144 -2.44 -22.93 -7.46
N ASN A 145 -2.78 -21.64 -7.59
CA ASN A 145 -2.56 -20.85 -8.82
C ASN A 145 -2.11 -19.39 -8.66
N SER A 146 -1.79 -18.90 -7.46
CA SER A 146 -1.29 -17.53 -7.29
C SER A 146 0.13 -17.37 -7.86
N ASN A 147 0.24 -17.21 -9.19
CA ASN A 147 1.29 -16.37 -9.77
C ASN A 147 1.28 -15.06 -8.96
N ALA A 148 2.43 -14.48 -8.64
CA ALA A 148 2.56 -13.26 -7.83
C ALA A 148 1.96 -12.00 -8.49
N GLN A 149 0.71 -12.07 -8.94
CA GLN A 149 -0.02 -11.08 -9.70
C GLN A 149 -0.18 -9.82 -8.86
N ASN A 150 -0.49 -9.93 -7.56
CA ASN A 150 -0.52 -8.78 -6.67
C ASN A 150 0.82 -8.03 -6.67
N TRP A 151 1.95 -8.74 -6.60
CA TRP A 151 3.26 -8.07 -6.70
C TRP A 151 3.43 -7.35 -8.05
N HIS A 152 2.99 -7.98 -9.14
CA HIS A 152 3.00 -7.36 -10.46
C HIS A 152 2.09 -6.14 -10.56
N ASP A 153 0.93 -6.15 -9.89
CA ASP A 153 -0.02 -5.04 -9.88
C ASP A 153 0.56 -3.85 -9.14
N TYR A 154 1.15 -4.04 -7.96
CA TYR A 154 1.82 -2.96 -7.19
C TYR A 154 2.99 -2.38 -7.99
N LYS A 155 3.77 -3.25 -8.62
CA LYS A 155 4.87 -2.80 -9.49
C LYS A 155 4.34 -2.01 -10.68
N PHE A 156 3.28 -2.48 -11.34
CA PHE A 156 2.68 -1.78 -12.46
C PHE A 156 2.17 -0.40 -12.05
N ILE A 157 1.46 -0.30 -10.92
CA ILE A 157 0.97 0.97 -10.37
C ILE A 157 2.14 1.91 -10.08
N ALA A 158 3.19 1.45 -9.42
CA ALA A 158 4.35 2.29 -9.13
C ALA A 158 5.03 2.79 -10.43
N GLU A 159 5.16 1.94 -11.45
CA GLU A 159 5.74 2.33 -12.74
C GLU A 159 4.87 3.33 -13.51
N GLU A 160 3.55 3.09 -13.57
CA GLU A 160 2.58 3.94 -14.28
C GLU A 160 2.52 5.36 -13.68
N PHE A 161 2.59 5.46 -12.35
CA PHE A 161 2.52 6.73 -11.63
C PHE A 161 3.89 7.36 -11.34
N GLY A 162 4.98 6.68 -11.72
CA GLY A 162 6.35 7.15 -11.49
C GLY A 162 6.78 7.17 -10.01
N TRP A 163 6.17 6.32 -9.19
CA TRP A 163 6.48 6.18 -7.77
C TRP A 163 7.73 5.31 -7.60
N LYS A 164 8.71 5.81 -6.84
CA LYS A 164 9.99 5.15 -6.56
C LYS A 164 10.26 5.18 -5.08
#